data_AF-A0AA95RQV6-F1
#
_entry.id   AF-A0AA95RQV6-F1
#
_cell.length_a   1.000
_cell.length_b   1.000
_cell.length_c   1.000
_cell.angle_alpha   90.00
_cell.angle_beta   90.00
_cell.angle_gamma   90.00
#
_symmetry.space_group_name_H-M   'P 1'
#
loop_
_entity.id
_entity.type
_entity.pdbx_description
1 polymer ?
#
loop_
_entity_poly.entity_id
_entity_poly.type
_entity_poly.pdbx_seq_one_letter_code
_entity_poly.pdbx_strand_id
1 'polypeptide(L)'
;MELCFFLTRSREQANDISQEVFLKAYKNVGKYRGQSSMKTWLLTITRNTAFSWSKNSFWRKFIPFGDQPATVTALSAEREALGNQYANRIWEIIMTLPDKNREVLVLDIQHGLSIAEMSDLLNIAQGTVKSRLAREGEG
;
A
#
# COMPACT_ATOMS: atom_id res chain seq x y z
N MET A 1 -3.15 7.68 -5.60
CA MET A 1 -2.98 7.08 -4.26
C MET A 1 -2.05 5.89 -4.41
N GLU A 2 -0.73 6.11 -4.34
CA GLU A 2 0.28 5.09 -4.68
C GLU A 2 0.27 3.88 -3.74
N LEU A 3 -0.07 4.08 -2.46
CA LEU A 3 -0.21 3.00 -1.48
C LEU A 3 -1.17 1.90 -1.95
N CYS A 4 -2.27 2.23 -2.63
CA CYS A 4 -3.20 1.24 -3.18
C CYS A 4 -2.50 0.29 -4.17
N PHE A 5 -1.66 0.84 -5.05
CA PHE A 5 -0.92 0.04 -6.02
C PHE A 5 0.11 -0.87 -5.36
N PHE A 6 0.82 -0.38 -4.33
CA PHE A 6 1.77 -1.22 -3.59
C PHE A 6 1.09 -2.36 -2.85
N LEU A 7 -0.16 -2.18 -2.39
CA LEU A 7 -0.92 -3.21 -1.71
C LEU A 7 -1.57 -4.22 -2.66
N THR A 8 -2.01 -3.82 -3.86
CA THR A 8 -2.71 -4.72 -4.80
C THR A 8 -1.85 -5.27 -5.91
N ARG A 9 -0.74 -4.60 -6.26
CA ARG A 9 0.05 -4.85 -7.48
C ARG A 9 -0.77 -4.77 -8.78
N SER A 10 -1.95 -4.15 -8.76
CA SER A 10 -2.85 -4.01 -9.91
C SER A 10 -3.34 -2.57 -10.02
N ARG A 11 -3.14 -1.94 -11.18
CA ARG A 11 -3.55 -0.55 -11.44
C ARG A 11 -5.07 -0.39 -11.43
N GLU A 12 -5.78 -1.35 -12.01
CA GLU A 12 -7.24 -1.38 -12.04
C GLU A 12 -7.80 -1.44 -10.61
N GLN A 13 -7.37 -2.42 -9.82
CA GLN A 13 -7.81 -2.55 -8.42
C GLN A 13 -7.39 -1.33 -7.59
N ALA A 14 -6.20 -0.78 -7.83
CA ALA A 14 -5.74 0.40 -7.12
C ALA A 14 -6.63 1.62 -7.40
N ASN A 15 -7.11 1.79 -8.62
CA ASN A 15 -8.04 2.87 -8.97
C ASN A 15 -9.39 2.70 -8.27
N ASP A 16 -9.97 1.51 -8.32
CA ASP A 16 -11.25 1.21 -7.66
C ASP A 16 -11.18 1.42 -6.15
N ILE A 17 -10.14 0.89 -5.51
CA ILE A 17 -9.89 1.07 -4.08
C ILE A 17 -9.72 2.55 -3.76
N SER A 18 -8.98 3.30 -4.58
CA SER A 18 -8.78 4.74 -4.34
C SER A 18 -10.09 5.51 -4.33
N GLN A 19 -11.01 5.19 -5.24
CA GLN A 19 -12.34 5.81 -5.26
C GLN A 19 -13.12 5.48 -3.98
N GLU A 20 -13.12 4.22 -3.57
CA GLU A 20 -13.79 3.78 -2.33
C GLU A 20 -13.19 4.46 -1.09
N VAL A 21 -11.87 4.64 -1.06
CA VAL A 21 -11.16 5.34 0.02
C VAL A 21 -11.61 6.79 0.11
N PHE A 22 -11.68 7.52 -1.00
CA PHE A 22 -12.14 8.91 -0.97
C PHE A 22 -13.61 9.01 -0.53
N LEU A 23 -14.48 8.09 -0.96
CA LEU A 23 -15.86 8.04 -0.49
C LEU A 23 -15.95 7.76 1.02
N LYS A 24 -15.15 6.82 1.54
CA LYS A 24 -15.09 6.52 2.98
C LYS A 24 -14.52 7.69 3.78
N ALA A 25 -13.49 8.34 3.27
CA ALA A 25 -12.89 9.53 3.87
C ALA A 25 -13.93 10.65 3.94
N TYR A 26 -14.60 10.98 2.84
CA TYR A 26 -15.65 11.99 2.81
C TYR A 26 -16.77 11.70 3.82
N LYS A 27 -17.25 10.45 3.89
CA LYS A 27 -18.29 10.03 4.85
C LYS A 27 -17.86 10.09 6.32
N ASN A 28 -16.57 9.92 6.61
CA ASN A 28 -16.06 9.82 7.98
C ASN A 28 -15.22 11.03 8.41
N VAL A 29 -15.01 12.04 7.55
CA VAL A 29 -14.21 13.22 7.87
C VAL A 29 -14.78 13.98 9.07
N GLY A 30 -16.11 14.04 9.21
CA GLY A 30 -16.76 14.63 10.39
C GLY A 30 -16.53 13.86 11.71
N LYS A 31 -16.01 12.63 11.65
CA LYS A 31 -15.63 11.82 12.81
C LYS A 31 -14.14 11.88 13.11
N TYR A 32 -13.35 12.60 12.33
CA TYR A 32 -11.92 12.75 12.56
C TYR A 32 -11.70 13.60 13.82
N ARG A 33 -11.02 13.02 14.82
CA ARG A 33 -10.81 13.62 16.15
C ARG A 33 -9.41 14.19 16.36
N GLY A 34 -8.56 14.23 15.33
CA GLY A 34 -7.17 14.73 15.45
C GLY A 34 -6.24 13.86 16.30
N GLN A 35 -6.57 12.58 16.48
CA GLN A 35 -5.73 11.63 17.25
C GLN A 35 -4.46 11.19 16.50
N SER A 36 -4.41 11.41 15.20
CA SER A 36 -3.25 11.25 14.33
C SER A 36 -3.27 12.35 13.28
N SER A 37 -2.23 12.49 12.44
CA SER A 37 -2.28 13.44 11.35
C SER A 37 -3.39 13.08 10.34
N MET A 38 -3.94 14.06 9.62
CA MET A 38 -4.94 13.83 8.57
C MET A 38 -4.41 12.86 7.50
N LYS A 39 -3.11 12.93 7.22
CA LYS A 39 -2.39 12.00 6.33
C LYS A 39 -2.44 10.58 6.88
N THR A 40 -2.02 10.39 8.12
CA THR A 40 -2.01 9.08 8.80
C THR A 40 -3.42 8.48 8.85
N TRP A 41 -4.42 9.29 9.16
CA TRP A 41 -5.83 8.87 9.13
C TRP A 41 -6.28 8.40 7.74
N LEU A 42 -5.95 9.14 6.67
CA LEU A 42 -6.30 8.74 5.30
C LEU A 42 -5.57 7.46 4.88
N LEU A 43 -4.30 7.30 5.26
CA LEU A 43 -3.52 6.08 5.00
C LEU A 43 -4.12 4.86 5.71
N THR A 44 -4.65 5.02 6.92
CA THR A 44 -5.39 3.96 7.63
C THR A 44 -6.63 3.51 6.87
N ILE A 45 -7.44 4.45 6.34
CA ILE A 45 -8.61 4.13 5.51
C ILE A 45 -8.18 3.41 4.24
N THR A 46 -7.09 3.87 3.62
CA THR A 46 -6.50 3.28 2.41
C THR A 46 -6.15 1.82 2.62
N ARG A 47 -5.35 1.54 3.64
CA ARG A 47 -4.93 0.19 4.02
C ARG A 47 -6.14 -0.71 4.28
N ASN A 48 -7.04 -0.29 5.15
CA ASN A 48 -8.19 -1.11 5.54
C ASN A 48 -9.08 -1.46 4.34
N THR A 49 -9.25 -0.53 3.41
CA THR A 49 -10.02 -0.76 2.19
C THR A 49 -9.32 -1.74 1.26
N ALA A 50 -8.01 -1.59 1.04
CA ALA A 50 -7.23 -2.51 0.22
C ALA A 50 -7.21 -3.94 0.78
N PHE A 51 -7.03 -4.10 2.10
CA PHE A 51 -7.07 -5.41 2.75
C PHE A 51 -8.45 -6.06 2.69
N SER A 52 -9.53 -5.29 2.84
CA SER A 52 -10.91 -5.79 2.66
C SER A 52 -11.13 -6.28 1.22
N TRP A 53 -10.61 -5.56 0.23
CA TRP A 53 -10.65 -5.95 -1.17
C TRP A 53 -9.89 -7.24 -1.45
N SER A 54 -8.67 -7.37 -0.92
CA SER A 54 -7.85 -8.58 -1.05
C SER A 54 -8.53 -9.79 -0.40
N LYS A 55 -9.10 -9.65 0.80
CA LYS A 55 -9.90 -10.71 1.42
C LYS A 55 -11.11 -11.10 0.56
N ASN A 56 -11.88 -10.13 0.06
CA ASN A 56 -13.03 -10.40 -0.80
C ASN A 56 -12.65 -10.96 -2.17
N SER A 57 -11.45 -10.68 -2.68
CA SER A 57 -10.89 -11.30 -3.88
C SER A 57 -10.44 -12.74 -3.60
N PHE A 58 -9.82 -13.00 -2.44
CA PHE A 58 -9.48 -14.34 -1.97
C PHE A 58 -10.73 -15.23 -1.83
N TRP A 59 -11.83 -14.71 -1.26
CA TRP A 59 -13.11 -15.43 -1.22
C TRP A 59 -13.77 -15.56 -2.60
N ARG A 60 -13.60 -14.59 -3.51
CA ARG A 60 -14.05 -14.71 -4.91
C ARG A 60 -13.30 -15.80 -5.70
N LYS A 61 -12.03 -16.08 -5.38
CA LYS A 61 -11.28 -17.21 -5.98
C LYS A 61 -11.82 -18.59 -5.60
N PHE A 62 -12.59 -18.71 -4.51
CA PHE A 62 -13.29 -19.95 -4.13
C PHE A 62 -14.64 -20.13 -4.86
N ILE A 63 -15.06 -19.16 -5.67
CA ILE A 63 -16.15 -19.32 -6.64
C ILE A 63 -15.47 -19.54 -8.00
N PRO A 64 -15.72 -20.67 -8.71
CA PRO A 64 -15.01 -20.97 -9.94
C PRO A 64 -15.50 -20.05 -11.06
N PHE A 65 -14.85 -18.90 -11.20
CA PHE A 65 -14.91 -18.07 -12.40
C PHE A 65 -13.49 -17.71 -12.81
N GLY A 66 -13.04 -18.38 -13.89
CA GLY A 66 -11.96 -18.00 -14.80
C GLY A 66 -10.76 -17.29 -14.20
N ASP A 67 -9.75 -18.09 -13.79
CA ASP A 67 -8.44 -17.58 -13.40
C ASP A 67 -7.73 -17.02 -14.64
N GLN A 68 -7.54 -15.69 -14.71
CA GLN A 68 -6.54 -15.09 -15.57
C GLN A 68 -5.35 -14.69 -14.69
N PRO A 69 -4.13 -15.16 -14.99
CA PRO A 69 -2.94 -14.64 -14.33
C PRO A 69 -2.78 -13.16 -14.71
N ALA A 70 -2.86 -12.27 -13.70
CA ALA A 70 -2.60 -10.86 -13.88
C ALA A 70 -1.15 -10.68 -14.38
N THR A 71 -1.03 -10.43 -15.67
CA THR A 71 0.24 -10.07 -16.30
C THR A 71 0.67 -8.73 -15.72
N VAL A 72 1.88 -8.67 -15.15
CA VAL A 72 2.50 -7.41 -14.70
C VAL A 72 2.70 -6.54 -15.93
N THR A 73 1.70 -5.74 -16.26
CA THR A 73 1.75 -4.83 -17.40
C THR A 73 2.55 -3.62 -16.94
N ALA A 74 3.74 -3.50 -17.50
CA ALA A 74 4.63 -2.38 -17.30
C ALA A 74 3.87 -1.05 -17.50
N LEU A 75 4.22 -0.10 -16.64
CA LEU A 75 3.69 1.25 -16.58
C LEU A 75 3.52 1.86 -17.99
N SER A 76 2.27 2.19 -18.33
CA SER A 76 1.98 2.96 -19.53
C SER A 76 2.49 4.40 -19.40
N ALA A 77 3.39 4.73 -20.34
CA ALA A 77 3.62 6.00 -21.03
C ALA A 77 4.32 7.20 -20.34
N GLU A 78 5.51 7.51 -20.90
CA GLU A 78 5.83 8.83 -21.47
C GLU A 78 6.07 10.06 -20.58
N ARG A 79 6.56 9.96 -19.33
CA ARG A 79 6.90 11.21 -18.59
C ARG A 79 8.25 11.40 -17.93
N GLU A 80 9.18 10.47 -18.01
CA GLU A 80 10.51 10.66 -17.40
C GLU A 80 11.49 9.68 -18.04
N ALA A 81 12.33 10.14 -18.97
CA ALA A 81 13.16 9.23 -19.76
C ALA A 81 14.57 8.99 -19.21
N LEU A 82 15.05 9.74 -18.20
CA LEU A 82 16.44 9.59 -17.72
C LEU A 82 16.62 9.56 -16.19
N GLY A 83 15.78 10.22 -15.38
CA GLY A 83 15.78 10.04 -13.92
C GLY A 83 15.15 8.72 -13.46
N ASN A 84 14.30 8.14 -14.31
CA ASN A 84 13.41 7.03 -13.95
C ASN A 84 14.02 5.64 -14.04
N GLN A 85 15.18 5.44 -14.67
CA GLN A 85 15.71 4.07 -14.80
C GLN A 85 16.15 3.50 -13.45
N TYR A 86 16.82 4.30 -12.62
CA TYR A 86 17.20 3.91 -11.26
C TYR A 86 16.00 3.87 -10.32
N ALA A 87 15.09 4.84 -10.41
CA ALA A 87 13.85 4.84 -9.63
C ALA A 87 13.00 3.60 -9.94
N ASN A 88 12.83 3.24 -11.21
CA ASN A 88 12.12 2.03 -11.63
C ASN A 88 12.79 0.77 -11.11
N ARG A 89 14.13 0.70 -11.11
CA ARG A 89 14.86 -0.46 -10.59
C ARG A 89 14.69 -0.64 -9.09
N ILE A 90 14.71 0.46 -8.33
CA ILE A 90 14.42 0.44 -6.89
C ILE A 90 12.98 -0.03 -6.65
N TRP A 91 12.01 0.48 -7.43
CA TRP A 91 10.62 0.07 -7.32
C TRP A 91 10.38 -1.40 -7.69
N GLU A 92 11.10 -1.93 -8.68
CA GLU A 92 11.08 -3.36 -9.02
C GLU A 92 11.53 -4.22 -7.83
N ILE A 93 12.63 -3.85 -7.18
CA ILE A 93 13.17 -4.55 -6.00
C ILE A 93 12.17 -4.48 -4.85
N ILE A 94 11.63 -3.29 -4.55
CA ILE A 94 10.61 -3.11 -3.51
C ILE A 94 9.40 -4.02 -3.78
N MET A 95 9.01 -4.19 -5.05
CA MET A 95 7.88 -5.06 -5.40
C MET A 95 8.15 -6.55 -5.20
N THR A 96 9.41 -7.00 -5.17
CA THR A 96 9.78 -8.38 -4.83
C THR A 96 9.72 -8.69 -3.33
N LEU A 97 9.71 -7.66 -2.48
CA LEU A 97 9.68 -7.85 -1.03
C LEU A 97 8.38 -8.52 -0.57
N PRO A 98 8.44 -9.30 0.53
CA PRO A 98 7.24 -9.79 1.20
C PRO A 98 6.30 -8.63 1.58
N ASP A 99 4.99 -8.85 1.45
CA ASP A 99 3.97 -7.81 1.65
C ASP A 99 4.14 -7.03 2.96
N LYS A 100 4.45 -7.74 4.05
CA LYS A 100 4.62 -7.16 5.39
C LYS A 100 5.83 -6.24 5.52
N ASN A 101 6.90 -6.48 4.76
CA ASN A 101 8.12 -5.69 4.78
C ASN A 101 7.95 -4.45 3.90
N ARG A 102 7.50 -4.67 2.66
CA ARG A 102 7.16 -3.60 1.71
C ARG A 102 6.18 -2.60 2.31
N GLU A 103 5.14 -3.07 3.00
CA GLU A 103 4.13 -2.19 3.62
C GLU A 103 4.78 -1.21 4.60
N VAL A 104 5.70 -1.67 5.45
CA VAL A 104 6.40 -0.80 6.42
C VAL A 104 7.37 0.13 5.70
N LEU A 105 8.12 -0.38 4.72
CA LEU A 105 9.10 0.39 3.96
C LEU A 105 8.46 1.54 3.15
N VAL A 106 7.31 1.28 2.51
CA VAL A 106 6.58 2.32 1.76
C VAL A 106 6.03 3.39 2.70
N LEU A 107 5.53 3.00 3.89
CA LEU A 107 5.05 3.97 4.88
C LEU A 107 6.18 4.85 5.44
N ASP A 108 7.39 4.30 5.57
CA ASP A 108 8.57 5.03 6.01
C ASP A 108 9.11 5.96 4.90
N ILE A 109 9.52 5.40 3.74
CA ILE A 109 10.21 6.16 2.69
C ILE A 109 9.28 7.15 1.97
N GLN A 110 8.07 6.70 1.58
CA GLN A 110 7.16 7.53 0.77
C GLN A 110 6.28 8.45 1.62
N HIS A 111 6.00 8.03 2.86
CA HIS A 111 5.06 8.74 3.72
C HIS A 111 5.70 9.33 4.98
N GLY A 112 6.96 9.04 5.28
CA GLY A 112 7.71 9.64 6.39
C GLY A 112 7.07 9.36 7.75
N LEU A 113 6.35 8.25 7.88
CA LEU A 113 5.67 7.93 9.14
C LEU A 113 6.69 7.50 10.19
N SER A 114 6.51 7.95 11.42
CA SER A 114 7.30 7.46 12.54
C SER A 114 6.98 6.00 12.86
N ILE A 115 7.90 5.33 13.56
CA ILE A 115 7.70 3.95 14.04
C ILE A 115 6.42 3.82 14.87
N ALA A 116 6.09 4.84 15.67
CA ALA A 116 4.86 4.88 16.45
C ALA A 116 3.62 4.97 15.55
N GLU A 117 3.60 5.88 14.57
CA GLU A 117 2.49 6.01 13.63
C GLU A 117 2.29 4.75 12.79
N MET A 118 3.37 4.11 12.34
CA MET A 118 3.30 2.83 11.62
C MET A 118 2.78 1.71 12.52
N SER A 119 3.22 1.65 13.78
CA SER A 119 2.73 0.69 14.77
C SER A 119 1.22 0.81 14.95
N ASP A 120 0.72 2.03 15.13
CA ASP A 120 -0.70 2.31 15.33
C ASP A 120 -1.53 2.03 14.07
N LEU A 121 -1.04 2.46 12.91
CA LEU A 121 -1.72 2.25 11.62
C LEU A 121 -1.81 0.76 11.26
N LEU A 122 -0.74 0.01 11.47
CA LEU A 122 -0.65 -1.41 11.12
C LEU A 122 -1.21 -2.33 12.21
N ASN A 123 -1.43 -1.80 13.42
CA ASN A 123 -1.81 -2.54 14.63
C ASN A 123 -0.81 -3.67 14.95
N ILE A 124 0.48 -3.32 15.01
CA ILE A 124 1.58 -4.24 15.37
C ILE A 124 2.54 -3.55 16.34
N ALA A 125 3.27 -4.30 17.16
CA ALA A 125 4.24 -3.72 18.08
C ALA A 125 5.34 -2.93 17.37
N GLN A 126 5.80 -1.81 17.96
CA GLN A 126 6.92 -1.02 17.43
C GLN A 126 8.19 -1.85 17.20
N GLY A 127 8.47 -2.86 18.03
CA GLY A 127 9.58 -3.80 17.82
C GLY A 127 9.44 -4.60 16.53
N THR A 128 8.21 -4.96 16.15
CA THR A 128 7.89 -5.63 14.88
C THR A 128 8.07 -4.70 13.68
N VAL A 129 7.71 -3.42 13.82
CA VAL A 129 7.97 -2.38 12.80
C VAL A 129 9.48 -2.27 12.55
N LYS A 130 10.27 -2.11 13.63
CA LYS A 130 11.74 -2.05 13.56
C LYS A 130 12.35 -3.30 12.92
N SER A 131 11.89 -4.49 13.31
CA SER A 131 12.40 -5.75 12.74
C SER A 131 12.10 -5.88 11.24
N ARG A 132 10.95 -5.37 10.78
CA ARG A 132 10.58 -5.38 9.36
C ARG A 132 11.40 -4.40 8.53
N LEU A 133 11.79 -3.26 9.11
CA LEU A 133 12.71 -2.29 8.48
C LEU A 133 14.16 -2.76 8.51
N ALA A 134 14.62 -3.33 9.63
CA ALA A 134 16.04 -3.69 9.84
C ALA A 134 16.52 -4.81 8.91
N ARG A 135 15.60 -5.67 8.43
CA ARG A 135 15.92 -6.76 7.50
C ARG A 135 16.32 -6.30 6.09
N GLU A 136 16.43 -4.99 5.86
CA GLU A 136 16.85 -4.39 4.58
C GLU A 136 18.25 -3.74 4.63
N GLY A 137 18.93 -3.81 5.79
CA GLY A 137 20.31 -3.33 5.96
C GLY A 137 21.38 -4.43 5.91
N GLU A 138 21.00 -5.70 5.75
CA GLU A 138 21.91 -6.85 5.63
C GLU A 138 21.82 -7.42 4.21
N GLY A 139 22.46 -6.74 3.26
CA GLY A 139 22.66 -7.17 1.87
C GLY A 139 24.04 -6.80 1.41
#